data_AF-A0A4Y3HS35-F1
#
_entry.id   AF-A0A4Y3HS35-F1
#
_cell.length_a   1.000
_cell.length_b   1.000
_cell.length_c   1.000
_cell.angle_alpha   90.00
_cell.angle_beta   90.00
_cell.angle_gamma   90.00
#
_symmetry.space_group_name_H-M   'P 1'
#
loop_
_entity.id
_entity.type
_entity.pdbx_description
1 polymer ?
#
loop_
_entity_poly.entity_id
_entity_poly.type
_entity_poly.pdbx_seq_one_letter_code
_entity_poly.pdbx_strand_id
1 'polypeptide(L)' 'MDQNQNTVQVEISAELLERLILDGHLCAAHINCLNSESKQKIWQMCLNICGKKMCKLHCQKEEDSHLTIWQTTGHY' A
#
# COMPACT_ATOMS: atom_id res chain seq x y z
N MET A 1 -26.04 -9.98 16.20
CA MET A 1 -25.36 -8.98 15.35
C MET A 1 -24.15 -8.51 16.14
N ASP A 2 -22.99 -9.14 15.93
CA ASP A 2 -21.74 -8.80 16.62
C ASP A 2 -21.19 -7.49 16.07
N GLN A 3 -21.56 -6.38 16.67
CA GLN A 3 -20.90 -5.10 16.40
C GLN A 3 -19.70 -4.98 17.32
N ASN A 4 -18.50 -5.18 16.76
CA ASN A 4 -17.26 -4.76 17.38
C ASN A 4 -17.33 -3.24 17.59
N GLN A 5 -17.39 -2.76 18.83
CA GLN A 5 -17.56 -1.33 19.19
C GLN A 5 -16.40 -0.42 18.73
N ASN A 6 -15.43 -0.97 18.01
CA ASN A 6 -14.23 -0.28 17.54
C ASN A 6 -14.11 -0.24 16.00
N THR A 7 -15.19 -0.47 15.27
CA THR A 7 -15.20 -0.37 13.79
C THR A 7 -16.28 0.60 13.31
N VAL A 8 -15.95 1.43 12.32
CA VAL A 8 -16.87 2.36 11.67
C VAL A 8 -17.08 1.94 10.23
N GLN A 9 -18.34 1.93 9.77
CA GLN A 9 -18.65 1.72 8.36
C GLN A 9 -18.56 3.06 7.63
N VAL A 10 -17.73 3.10 6.59
CA VAL A 10 -17.51 4.29 5.76
C VAL A 10 -17.49 3.88 4.29
N GLU A 11 -17.97 4.77 3.43
CA GLU A 11 -17.84 4.64 1.99
C GLU A 11 -16.70 5.54 1.50
N ILE A 12 -15.83 4.99 0.66
CA ILE A 12 -14.72 5.73 0.04
C ILE A 12 -14.58 5.32 -1.43
N SER A 13 -14.14 6.26 -2.26
CA SER A 13 -13.89 5.99 -3.67
C SER A 13 -12.78 4.96 -3.84
N ALA A 14 -12.93 4.07 -4.81
CA ALA A 14 -11.94 3.01 -5.08
C ALA A 14 -10.54 3.57 -5.40
N GLU A 15 -10.45 4.71 -6.08
CA GLU A 15 -9.19 5.38 -6.38
C GLU A 15 -8.47 5.93 -5.14
N LEU A 16 -9.24 6.37 -4.14
CA LEU A 16 -8.67 6.81 -2.86
C LEU A 16 -8.17 5.60 -2.08
N LEU A 17 -8.96 4.52 -2.06
CA LEU A 17 -8.56 3.27 -1.42
C LEU A 17 -7.30 2.66 -2.05
N GLU A 18 -7.20 2.65 -3.38
CA GLU A 18 -6.00 2.17 -4.10
C GLU A 18 -4.75 2.96 -3.67
N ARG A 19 -4.84 4.29 -3.63
CA ARG A 19 -3.74 5.16 -3.19
C ARG A 19 -3.31 4.88 -1.75
N LEU A 20 -4.26 4.73 -0.83
CA LEU A 20 -3.97 4.42 0.57
C LEU A 20 -3.29 3.06 0.75
N ILE A 21 -3.70 2.04 -0.01
CA ILE A 21 -3.06 0.71 0.00
C ILE A 21 -1.67 0.79 -0.64
N LEU A 22 -1.52 1.51 -1.74
CA LEU A 22 -0.25 1.65 -2.45
C LEU A 22 0.83 2.29 -1.57
N ASP A 23 0.46 3.38 -0.90
CA ASP A 23 1.32 4.18 -0.04
C ASP A 23 1.63 3.48 1.30
N GLY A 24 0.85 2.44 1.65
CA GLY A 24 1.07 1.64 2.86
C GLY A 24 0.33 2.14 4.10
N HIS A 25 -0.56 3.13 3.94
CA HIS A 25 -1.43 3.63 5.00
C HIS A 25 -2.52 2.61 5.40
N LEU A 26 -2.94 1.75 4.48
CA LEU A 26 -3.92 0.69 4.72
C LEU A 26 -3.39 -0.67 4.28
N CYS A 27 -3.62 -1.68 5.12
CA CYS A 27 -3.42 -3.08 4.75
C CYS A 27 -4.76 -3.71 4.37
N ALA A 28 -4.82 -4.37 3.21
CA ALA A 28 -6.04 -5.02 2.75
C ALA A 28 -6.55 -6.12 3.69
N ALA A 29 -5.67 -6.72 4.50
CA ALA A 29 -6.05 -7.69 5.53
C ALA A 29 -6.89 -7.07 6.67
N HIS A 30 -6.83 -5.75 6.87
CA HIS A 30 -7.60 -5.03 7.89
C HIS A 30 -8.93 -4.47 7.35
N ILE A 31 -9.26 -4.69 6.07
CA ILE A 31 -10.47 -4.18 5.46
C ILE A 31 -11.57 -5.24 5.50
N ASN A 32 -12.63 -4.97 6.27
CA ASN A 32 -13.85 -5.77 6.22
C ASN A 32 -14.71 -5.33 5.03
N CYS A 33 -14.79 -6.19 4.01
CA CYS A 33 -15.61 -5.95 2.85
C CYS A 33 -17.07 -6.27 3.16
N LEU A 34 -17.96 -5.30 2.99
CA LEU A 34 -19.39 -5.47 3.22
C LEU A 34 -20.04 -6.38 2.16
N ASN A 35 -19.51 -6.34 0.92
CA ASN A 35 -20.10 -7.00 -0.24
C ASN A 35 -19.02 -7.78 -1.02
N SER A 36 -19.44 -8.83 -1.74
CA SER A 36 -18.55 -9.63 -2.60
C SER A 36 -17.89 -8.81 -3.72
N GLU A 37 -18.57 -7.78 -4.22
CA GLU A 37 -18.02 -6.85 -5.23
C GLU A 37 -16.85 -6.04 -4.67
N SER A 38 -17.02 -5.44 -3.48
CA SER A 38 -15.96 -4.68 -2.81
C SER A 38 -14.73 -5.56 -2.52
N LYS A 39 -14.97 -6.82 -2.12
CA LYS A 39 -13.89 -7.80 -1.89
C LYS A 39 -13.10 -8.09 -3.16
N GLN A 40 -13.77 -8.36 -4.28
CA GLN A 40 -13.10 -8.59 -5.56
C GLN A 40 -12.29 -7.36 -5.99
N LYS A 41 -12.85 -6.16 -5.83
CA LYS A 41 -12.17 -4.91 -6.18
C LYS A 41 -10.90 -4.71 -5.37
N ILE A 42 -10.96 -4.91 -4.06
CA ILE A 42 -9.78 -4.82 -3.16
C ILE A 42 -8.73 -5.87 -3.52
N TRP A 43 -9.14 -7.10 -3.81
CA TRP A 43 -8.22 -8.15 -4.22
C TRP A 43 -7.48 -7.80 -5.52
N GLN A 44 -8.20 -7.31 -6.54
CA GLN A 44 -7.60 -6.85 -7.79
C GLN A 44 -6.64 -5.66 -7.59
N MET A 45 -7.01 -4.69 -6.74
CA MET A 45 -6.12 -3.57 -6.39
C MET A 45 -4.82 -4.07 -5.75
N CYS A 46 -4.91 -5.01 -4.81
CA CYS A 46 -3.73 -5.58 -4.16
C CYS A 46 -2.83 -6.33 -5.14
N LEU A 47 -3.40 -7.15 -6.03
CA LEU A 47 -2.64 -7.84 -7.07
C LEU A 47 -1.92 -6.87 -8.01
N ASN A 48 -2.61 -5.81 -8.44
CA ASN A 48 -2.05 -4.78 -9.31
C ASN A 48 -0.89 -4.05 -8.63
N ILE A 49 -1.07 -3.66 -7.37
CA ILE A 49 -0.04 -2.98 -6.56
C ILE A 49 1.17 -3.89 -6.35
N CYS A 50 0.95 -5.15 -5.96
CA CYS A 50 2.03 -6.13 -5.77
C CYS A 50 2.78 -6.40 -7.08
N GLY A 51 2.06 -6.59 -8.19
CA GLY A 51 2.68 -6.76 -9.51
C GLY A 51 3.55 -5.56 -9.89
N LYS A 52 3.04 -4.33 -9.71
CA LYS A 52 3.81 -3.10 -9.96
C LYS A 52 5.05 -2.99 -9.07
N LYS A 53 4.94 -3.30 -7.77
CA LYS A 53 6.07 -3.29 -6.83
C LYS A 53 7.12 -4.35 -7.20
N MET A 54 6.68 -5.56 -7.57
CA MET A 54 7.59 -6.62 -8.03
C MET A 54 8.30 -6.25 -9.33
N CYS A 55 7.60 -5.65 -10.31
CA CYS A 55 8.23 -5.16 -11.53
C CYS A 55 9.25 -4.06 -11.24
N LYS A 56 8.97 -3.12 -10.31
CA LYS A 56 9.94 -2.10 -9.90
C LYS A 56 11.18 -2.71 -9.26
N LEU A 57 11.02 -3.70 -8.38
CA LEU A 57 12.15 -4.41 -7.77
C LEU A 57 12.97 -5.21 -8.80
N HIS A 58 12.33 -5.78 -9.82
CA HIS A 58 13.01 -6.56 -10.85
C HIS A 58 13.65 -5.69 -11.95
N CYS A 59 13.16 -4.46 -12.15
CA CYS A 59 13.64 -3.49 -13.14
C CYS A 59 14.54 -2.40 -12.52
N GLN A 60 15.14 -2.66 -11.36
CA GLN A 60 16.16 -1.80 -10.71
C GLN A 60 17.58 -2.35 -10.91
N LYS A 61 17.85 -2.94 -12.07
CA LYS A 61 19.21 -3.10 -12.59
C LYS A 61 19.44 -2.13 -13.76
N GLU A 62 19.37 -0.84 -13.48
CA GLU A 62 20.22 0.21 -14.05
C GLU A 62 19.75 1.56 -13.46
N GLU A 63 20.68 2.20 -12.74
CA GLU A 63 20.67 3.62 -12.37
C GLU A 63 19.66 4.11 -11.30
N ASP A 64 20.11 4.08 -10.03
CA ASP A 64 20.10 5.29 -9.19
C ASP A 64 21.19 5.19 -8.11
N SER A 65 22.36 5.71 -8.47
CA SER A 65 23.44 6.02 -7.53
C SER A 65 23.12 7.35 -6.85
N HIS A 66 22.23 7.34 -5.85
CA HIS A 66 22.22 8.43 -4.87
C HIS A 66 21.90 7.90 -3.47
N LEU A 67 22.81 7.05 -2.99
CA LEU A 67 22.94 6.84 -1.55
C LEU A 67 23.45 8.15 -0.95
N THR A 68 22.53 8.92 -0.37
CA THR A 68 22.82 10.11 0.43
C THR A 68 23.83 9.76 1.52
N ILE A 69 25.08 10.13 1.30
CA ILE A 69 26.14 10.11 2.29
C ILE A 69 25.73 11.13 3.36
N TRP A 70 25.30 10.65 4.52
CA TRP A 70 25.25 11.47 5.71
C TRP A 70 26.69 11.83 6.07
N GLN A 71 27.07 13.06 5.74
CA GLN A 71 28.30 13.68 6.19
C GLN A 71 28.31 13.68 7.72
N THR A 72 29.25 12.94 8.31
CA THR A 72 29.63 13.13 9.71
C THR A 72 31.04 13.68 9.74
N THR A 73 31.10 14.92 10.22
CA THR A 73 32.28 15.72 10.52
C THR A 73 33.19 14.99 11.51
N GLY A 74 34.51 15.00 11.27
CA GLY A 74 35.49 14.41 12.18
C GLY A 74 36.92 14.79 11.82
N HIS A 75 37.29 16.02 12.20
CA HIS A 75 38.61 16.63 12.11
C HIS A 75 39.55 16.05 13.16
N TYR A 76 40.67 15.45 12.73
CA TYR A 76 41.90 15.22 13.51
C TYR A 76 43.11 15.23 12.57
#